data_AF-A0A2R6P155-F1
#
_entry.id   AF-A0A2R6P155-F1
#
_cell.length_a   1.000
_cell.length_b   1.000
_cell.length_c   1.000
_cell.angle_alpha   90.00
_cell.angle_beta   90.00
_cell.angle_gamma   90.00
#
_symmetry.space_group_name_H-M   'P 1'
#
loop_
_entity.id
_entity.type
_entity.pdbx_description
1 polymer ?
#
loop_
_entity_poly.entity_id
_entity_poly.type
_entity_poly.pdbx_seq_one_letter_code
_entity_poly.pdbx_strand_id
1 'polypeptide(L)'
;MHAFSRISAFIGVLAVETFAAIGPVTDLHIVNGAVAPDGISRQAVLAEGTFPDTTVITLADWYHVAAKLGSPFPTADTTLINGLGRFAGGPTSDLAVISVEAGKRYRFRLVSISCDPAWTFSIDGHDLTIIEVDGVNHETLTVDSIDIYVGQRYSFILTANQAVDNYWIRANPLGSITTGFDGGINSAILRYSGADAVEPTTPETTSVSPLSELDLIPLENPAAPGDPVIGGVDYALNLNLVFDGATLKFQINGVTFVPPTVPVLLQILSGAQTAQDLLPAGSVYSLPSASSIELSLPAGAAGGPHPFHLHGHAFSVVRSAGSDTYNYVNPVRRDVVSIGNAGDNVTIRFETNNPGPWFLHCHIDWHLEAGFAVVFAEDIPDVSSANPVPGEYSILTA
;
A
#
# COMPACT_ATOMS: atom_id res chain seq x y z
N MET A 1 16.68 -22.03 80.32
CA MET A 1 16.15 -22.80 79.16
C MET A 1 15.06 -21.99 78.52
N HIS A 2 15.31 -21.37 77.37
CA HIS A 2 14.34 -21.07 76.30
C HIS A 2 15.14 -20.49 75.13
N ALA A 3 15.16 -21.24 74.03
CA ALA A 3 15.85 -20.91 72.80
C ALA A 3 15.01 -19.92 71.98
N PHE A 4 15.61 -18.82 71.51
CA PHE A 4 14.99 -17.94 70.52
C PHE A 4 15.53 -18.30 69.13
N SER A 5 14.65 -18.89 68.33
CA SER A 5 14.83 -19.19 66.91
C SER A 5 14.78 -17.90 66.09
N ARG A 6 15.76 -17.71 65.21
CA ARG A 6 15.75 -16.65 64.18
C ARG A 6 14.93 -17.14 62.99
N ILE A 7 13.85 -16.44 62.65
CA ILE A 7 13.14 -16.60 61.38
C ILE A 7 13.52 -15.40 60.52
N SER A 8 14.33 -15.65 59.49
CA SER A 8 14.55 -14.71 58.39
C SER A 8 13.42 -14.87 57.39
N ALA A 9 12.60 -13.84 57.21
CA ALA A 9 11.60 -13.78 56.16
C ALA A 9 12.28 -13.37 54.84
N PHE A 10 12.32 -14.29 53.87
CA PHE A 10 12.65 -13.99 52.49
C PHE A 10 11.45 -13.28 51.85
N ILE A 11 11.60 -12.01 51.49
CA ILE A 11 10.67 -11.31 50.61
C ILE A 11 11.16 -11.57 49.18
N GLY A 12 10.54 -12.56 48.52
CA GLY A 12 10.69 -12.76 47.08
C GLY A 12 9.90 -11.68 46.35
N VAL A 13 10.60 -10.74 45.72
CA VAL A 13 10.00 -9.85 44.73
C VAL A 13 9.82 -10.69 43.46
N LEU A 14 8.57 -11.04 43.14
CA LEU A 14 8.22 -11.58 41.84
C LEU A 14 8.54 -10.52 40.79
N ALA A 15 9.53 -10.79 39.93
CA ALA A 15 9.64 -10.12 38.65
C ALA A 15 8.41 -10.48 37.83
N VAL A 16 7.56 -9.50 37.56
CA VAL A 16 6.52 -9.63 36.53
C VAL A 16 7.26 -9.48 35.21
N GLU A 17 7.61 -10.61 34.60
CA GLU A 17 8.08 -10.64 33.21
C GLU A 17 6.88 -10.24 32.33
N THR A 18 6.89 -9.00 31.83
CA THR A 18 6.07 -8.62 30.69
C THR A 18 6.63 -9.34 29.47
N PHE A 19 5.97 -10.40 29.03
CA PHE A 19 6.18 -10.94 27.70
C PHE A 19 5.72 -9.86 26.71
N ALA A 20 6.68 -9.19 26.07
CA ALA A 20 6.42 -8.50 24.82
C ALA A 20 5.88 -9.56 23.86
N ALA A 21 4.58 -9.50 23.57
CA ALA A 21 3.98 -10.34 22.56
C ALA A 21 4.54 -9.86 21.22
N ILE A 22 5.52 -10.59 20.68
CA ILE A 22 5.71 -10.63 19.24
C ILE A 22 4.34 -11.07 18.71
N GLY A 23 3.64 -10.18 17.99
CA GLY A 23 2.39 -10.53 17.34
C GLY A 23 2.58 -11.83 16.55
N PRO A 24 1.55 -12.67 16.37
CA PRO A 24 1.73 -13.98 15.76
C PRO A 24 2.43 -13.84 14.41
N VAL A 25 3.70 -14.27 14.35
CA VAL A 25 4.41 -14.51 13.11
C VAL A 25 3.73 -15.72 12.51
N THR A 26 2.99 -15.51 11.42
CA THR A 26 2.46 -16.58 10.60
C THR A 26 3.33 -16.67 9.37
N ASP A 27 3.78 -17.88 9.04
CA ASP A 27 4.38 -18.14 7.74
C ASP A 27 3.31 -17.87 6.66
N LEU A 28 3.68 -17.18 5.58
CA LEU A 28 2.85 -17.00 4.40
C LEU A 28 3.40 -17.91 3.31
N HIS A 29 2.72 -19.02 3.03
CA HIS A 29 3.15 -20.02 2.08
C HIS A 29 2.83 -19.57 0.66
N ILE A 30 3.81 -19.01 -0.03
CA ILE A 30 3.68 -18.59 -1.44
C ILE A 30 4.06 -19.75 -2.35
N VAL A 31 3.12 -20.22 -3.17
CA VAL A 31 3.35 -21.33 -4.13
C VAL A 31 2.77 -21.00 -5.50
N ASN A 32 3.35 -21.55 -6.56
CA ASN A 32 2.75 -21.50 -7.89
C ASN A 32 1.62 -22.53 -7.99
N GLY A 33 0.46 -22.13 -8.49
CA GLY A 33 -0.71 -22.99 -8.69
C GLY A 33 -1.54 -22.58 -9.90
N ALA A 34 -2.35 -23.51 -10.41
CA ALA A 34 -3.29 -23.21 -11.48
C ALA A 34 -4.61 -22.67 -10.90
N VAL A 35 -5.08 -21.53 -11.40
CA VAL A 35 -6.38 -20.94 -11.06
C VAL A 35 -7.25 -20.82 -12.30
N ALA A 36 -8.56 -21.03 -12.15
CA ALA A 36 -9.54 -20.93 -13.24
C ALA A 36 -10.87 -20.30 -12.77
N PRO A 37 -10.86 -19.08 -12.20
CA PRO A 37 -12.08 -18.42 -11.72
C PRO A 37 -13.14 -18.20 -12.81
N ASP A 38 -12.70 -18.01 -14.06
CA ASP A 38 -13.52 -17.84 -15.26
C ASP A 38 -13.64 -19.13 -16.10
N GLY A 39 -13.21 -20.27 -15.55
CA GLY A 39 -13.13 -21.55 -16.26
C GLY A 39 -11.90 -21.70 -17.18
N ILE A 40 -11.03 -20.69 -17.27
CA ILE A 40 -9.78 -20.75 -18.04
C ILE A 40 -8.59 -20.89 -17.10
N SER A 41 -7.90 -22.02 -17.17
CA SER A 41 -6.74 -22.30 -16.31
C SER A 41 -5.55 -21.40 -16.67
N ARG A 42 -5.01 -20.71 -15.66
CA ARG A 42 -3.83 -19.86 -15.72
C ARG A 42 -2.91 -20.18 -14.55
N GLN A 43 -1.60 -20.12 -14.76
CA GLN A 43 -0.66 -20.18 -13.64
C GLN A 43 -0.73 -18.88 -12.85
N ALA A 44 -0.80 -18.99 -11.53
CA ALA A 44 -0.82 -17.88 -10.60
C ALA A 44 0.06 -18.20 -9.39
N VAL A 45 0.46 -17.14 -8.69
CA VAL A 45 1.09 -17.23 -7.38
C VAL A 45 -0.02 -17.21 -6.33
N LEU A 46 -0.06 -18.23 -5.47
CA LEU A 46 -1.08 -18.45 -4.46
C LEU A 46 -0.52 -18.22 -3.07
N ALA A 47 -1.19 -17.35 -2.32
CA ALA A 47 -1.03 -17.28 -0.87
C ALA A 47 -1.69 -18.50 -0.22
N GLU A 48 -1.00 -19.13 0.72
CA GLU A 48 -1.40 -20.37 1.40
C GLU A 48 -1.69 -21.56 0.46
N GLY A 49 -1.26 -21.49 -0.80
CA GLY A 49 -1.54 -22.52 -1.81
C GLY A 49 -3.02 -22.76 -2.10
N THR A 50 -3.90 -21.83 -1.71
CA THR A 50 -5.33 -21.90 -1.97
C THR A 50 -5.79 -20.72 -2.81
N PHE A 51 -6.84 -20.93 -3.58
CA PHE A 51 -7.47 -19.87 -4.35
C PHE A 51 -9.00 -19.99 -4.26
N PRO A 52 -9.70 -18.93 -3.82
CA PRO A 52 -9.12 -17.75 -3.16
C PRO A 52 -8.52 -18.13 -1.78
N ASP A 53 -7.44 -17.46 -1.37
CA ASP A 53 -7.02 -17.46 0.04
C ASP A 53 -8.18 -16.92 0.88
N THR A 54 -8.46 -17.57 2.00
CA THR A 54 -9.59 -17.23 2.87
C THR A 54 -9.42 -15.92 3.65
N THR A 55 -8.22 -15.33 3.68
CA THR A 55 -7.90 -14.13 4.47
C THR A 55 -7.28 -12.99 3.67
N VAL A 56 -7.03 -13.18 2.38
CA VAL A 56 -6.64 -12.06 1.49
C VAL A 56 -7.91 -11.39 0.96
N ILE A 57 -7.93 -10.07 1.00
CA ILE A 57 -9.01 -9.23 0.46
C ILE A 57 -8.39 -8.30 -0.57
N THR A 58 -8.65 -8.53 -1.85
CA THR A 58 -8.25 -7.61 -2.91
C THR A 58 -9.39 -6.65 -3.23
N LEU A 59 -9.05 -5.37 -3.37
CA LEU A 59 -9.92 -4.35 -3.95
C LEU A 59 -9.38 -3.98 -5.33
N ALA A 60 -10.23 -4.10 -6.34
CA ALA A 60 -9.88 -3.80 -7.72
C ALA A 60 -10.98 -2.95 -8.37
N ASP A 61 -10.58 -2.04 -9.23
CA ASP A 61 -11.42 -1.41 -10.23
C ASP A 61 -11.47 -2.27 -11.48
N TRP A 62 -12.62 -2.29 -12.13
CA TRP A 62 -12.84 -3.04 -13.36
C TRP A 62 -13.44 -2.18 -14.44
N TYR A 63 -12.88 -2.32 -15.64
CA TYR A 63 -13.25 -1.57 -16.83
C TYR A 63 -13.84 -2.51 -17.87
N HIS A 64 -15.01 -2.16 -18.39
CA HIS A 64 -15.62 -2.86 -19.52
C HIS A 64 -14.87 -2.59 -20.83
N VAL A 65 -14.22 -1.44 -20.92
CA VAL A 65 -13.38 -1.06 -22.07
C VAL A 65 -11.93 -1.34 -21.74
N ALA A 66 -11.25 -2.12 -22.59
CA ALA A 66 -9.84 -2.41 -22.40
C ALA A 66 -8.97 -1.14 -22.45
N ALA A 67 -7.91 -1.13 -21.63
CA ALA A 67 -7.04 0.01 -21.37
C ALA A 67 -6.59 0.82 -22.60
N LYS A 68 -6.21 0.14 -23.70
CA LYS A 68 -5.70 0.80 -24.91
C LYS A 68 -6.78 1.12 -25.96
N LEU A 69 -8.05 0.86 -25.66
CA LEU A 69 -9.19 1.13 -26.55
C LEU A 69 -10.05 2.32 -26.09
N GLY A 70 -9.96 2.69 -24.81
CA GLY A 70 -10.79 3.72 -24.19
C GLY A 70 -10.17 5.13 -24.15
N SER A 71 -10.76 5.98 -23.30
CA SER A 71 -10.20 7.29 -22.93
C SER A 71 -8.83 7.11 -22.27
N PRO A 72 -7.87 8.05 -22.44
CA PRO A 72 -6.59 8.02 -21.72
C PRO A 72 -6.73 8.02 -20.19
N PHE A 73 -7.80 8.64 -19.68
CA PHE A 73 -8.19 8.62 -18.27
C PHE A 73 -9.63 8.10 -18.20
N PRO A 74 -9.82 6.77 -18.14
CA PRO A 74 -11.15 6.17 -18.06
C PRO A 74 -11.66 6.16 -16.62
N THR A 75 -12.98 6.21 -16.50
CA THR A 75 -13.72 5.98 -15.25
C THR A 75 -14.02 4.48 -15.17
N ALA A 76 -13.75 3.84 -14.04
CA ALA A 76 -14.04 2.42 -13.88
C ALA A 76 -15.56 2.16 -13.78
N ASP A 77 -15.96 0.96 -14.17
CA ASP A 77 -17.37 0.55 -14.19
C ASP A 77 -17.79 -0.11 -12.88
N THR A 78 -16.87 -0.85 -12.24
CA THR A 78 -17.17 -1.75 -11.12
C THR A 78 -16.05 -1.77 -10.09
N THR A 79 -16.41 -1.81 -8.81
CA THR A 79 -15.51 -2.29 -7.74
C THR A 79 -15.65 -3.80 -7.62
N LEU A 80 -14.53 -4.52 -7.73
CA LEU A 80 -14.42 -5.94 -7.44
C LEU A 80 -13.76 -6.15 -6.08
N ILE A 81 -14.37 -6.98 -5.24
CA ILE A 81 -13.76 -7.49 -4.01
C ILE A 81 -13.49 -8.97 -4.26
N ASN A 82 -12.23 -9.41 -4.13
CA ASN A 82 -11.82 -10.79 -4.45
C ASN A 82 -12.29 -11.26 -5.84
N GLY A 83 -12.29 -10.35 -6.83
CA GLY A 83 -12.61 -10.63 -8.22
C GLY A 83 -14.11 -10.67 -8.57
N LEU A 84 -15.01 -10.43 -7.62
CA LEU A 84 -16.46 -10.37 -7.86
C LEU A 84 -17.03 -9.02 -7.45
N GLY A 85 -18.07 -8.58 -8.15
CA GLY A 85 -18.74 -7.32 -7.88
C GLY A 85 -19.93 -7.08 -8.81
N ARG A 86 -20.69 -6.04 -8.50
CA ARG A 86 -21.85 -5.56 -9.27
C ARG A 86 -21.61 -4.13 -9.72
N PHE A 87 -22.09 -3.80 -10.92
CA PHE A 87 -22.06 -2.43 -11.44
C PHE A 87 -23.47 -1.84 -11.50
N ALA A 88 -23.56 -0.52 -11.41
CA ALA A 88 -24.84 0.19 -11.40
C ALA A 88 -25.59 -0.01 -12.73
N GLY A 89 -26.86 -0.41 -12.64
CA GLY A 89 -27.71 -0.71 -13.80
C GLY A 89 -27.38 -2.04 -14.51
N GLY A 90 -26.43 -2.81 -13.98
CA GLY A 90 -26.10 -4.16 -14.47
C GLY A 90 -27.07 -5.25 -14.03
N PRO A 91 -26.91 -6.48 -14.55
CA PRO A 91 -27.63 -7.64 -14.01
C PRO A 91 -27.18 -7.93 -12.58
N THR A 92 -28.02 -8.61 -11.80
CA THR A 92 -27.60 -9.19 -10.53
C THR A 92 -26.54 -10.26 -10.79
N SER A 93 -25.33 -10.05 -10.27
CA SER A 93 -24.21 -10.99 -10.30
C SER A 93 -23.84 -11.47 -8.89
N ASP A 94 -23.03 -12.52 -8.83
CA ASP A 94 -22.49 -13.05 -7.58
C ASP A 94 -21.60 -12.02 -6.87
N LEU A 95 -21.61 -12.07 -5.54
CA LEU A 95 -20.73 -11.28 -4.67
C LEU A 95 -19.69 -12.20 -4.03
N ALA A 96 -18.51 -11.66 -3.74
CA ALA A 96 -17.53 -12.39 -2.95
C ALA A 96 -18.07 -12.68 -1.55
N VAL A 97 -17.77 -13.87 -1.04
CA VAL A 97 -18.12 -14.31 0.31
C VAL A 97 -16.86 -14.68 1.06
N ILE A 98 -16.64 -14.04 2.21
CA ILE A 98 -15.54 -14.32 3.13
C ILE A 98 -16.14 -14.98 4.37
N SER A 99 -15.70 -16.20 4.68
CA SER A 99 -16.29 -16.99 5.76
C SER A 99 -15.48 -16.88 7.05
N VAL A 100 -16.17 -16.69 8.18
CA VAL A 100 -15.56 -16.64 9.52
C VAL A 100 -16.31 -17.54 10.50
N GLU A 101 -15.64 -18.00 11.55
CA GLU A 101 -16.25 -18.75 12.65
C GLU A 101 -16.33 -17.88 13.89
N ALA A 102 -17.50 -17.89 14.54
CA ALA A 102 -17.73 -17.12 15.76
C ALA A 102 -16.67 -17.42 16.83
N GLY A 103 -16.15 -16.38 17.46
CA GLY A 103 -15.11 -16.44 18.50
C GLY A 103 -13.68 -16.55 18.00
N LYS A 104 -13.44 -16.72 16.69
CA LYS A 104 -12.07 -16.72 16.12
C LYS A 104 -11.60 -15.31 15.77
N ARG A 105 -10.29 -15.17 15.58
CA ARG A 105 -9.62 -13.96 15.09
C ARG A 105 -8.93 -14.27 13.78
N TYR A 106 -9.01 -13.34 12.83
CA TYR A 106 -8.48 -13.48 11.49
C TYR A 106 -7.55 -12.30 11.20
N ARG A 107 -6.36 -12.59 10.68
CA ARG A 107 -5.51 -11.57 10.06
C ARG A 107 -5.94 -11.45 8.61
N PHE A 108 -6.78 -10.46 8.31
CA PHE A 108 -7.09 -10.13 6.93
C PHE A 108 -5.98 -9.29 6.33
N ARG A 109 -5.64 -9.55 5.08
CA ARG A 109 -4.65 -8.82 4.29
C ARG A 109 -5.39 -8.07 3.19
N LEU A 110 -5.67 -6.79 3.44
CA LEU A 110 -6.32 -5.90 2.50
C LEU A 110 -5.29 -5.37 1.51
N VAL A 111 -5.55 -5.53 0.20
CA VAL A 111 -4.64 -5.16 -0.87
C VAL A 111 -5.40 -4.37 -1.92
N SER A 112 -4.98 -3.14 -2.17
CA SER A 112 -5.44 -2.37 -3.31
C SER A 112 -4.64 -2.76 -4.54
N ILE A 113 -5.27 -3.50 -5.46
CA ILE A 113 -4.71 -3.85 -6.77
C ILE A 113 -5.28 -2.96 -7.86
N SER A 114 -5.64 -1.73 -7.50
CA SER A 114 -6.32 -0.80 -8.40
C SER A 114 -5.42 -0.25 -9.50
N CYS A 115 -6.04 0.29 -10.56
CA CYS A 115 -5.41 1.20 -11.49
C CYS A 115 -5.70 2.68 -11.20
N ASP A 116 -6.77 3.05 -10.48
CA ASP A 116 -7.15 4.46 -10.24
C ASP A 116 -7.79 4.75 -8.87
N PRO A 117 -9.01 4.28 -8.54
CA PRO A 117 -9.69 4.70 -7.32
C PRO A 117 -8.97 4.23 -6.05
N ALA A 118 -9.08 5.09 -5.04
CA ALA A 118 -8.97 4.68 -3.65
C ALA A 118 -10.35 4.28 -3.11
N TRP A 119 -10.40 3.55 -2.00
CA TRP A 119 -11.66 3.17 -1.36
C TRP A 119 -11.66 3.47 0.13
N THR A 120 -12.82 3.85 0.66
CA THR A 120 -13.14 3.69 2.08
C THR A 120 -13.64 2.27 2.31
N PHE A 121 -12.84 1.45 2.97
CA PHE A 121 -13.14 0.07 3.31
C PHE A 121 -13.68 -0.04 4.75
N SER A 122 -14.75 -0.81 4.95
CA SER A 122 -15.29 -1.15 6.27
C SER A 122 -16.05 -2.48 6.26
N ILE A 123 -16.36 -3.00 7.44
CA ILE A 123 -17.16 -4.22 7.61
C ILE A 123 -18.24 -3.93 8.66
N ASP A 124 -19.51 -4.09 8.28
CA ASP A 124 -20.63 -3.75 9.16
C ASP A 124 -20.52 -4.44 10.51
N GLY A 125 -20.60 -3.67 11.60
CA GLY A 125 -20.57 -4.18 12.97
C GLY A 125 -19.22 -4.73 13.44
N HIS A 126 -18.12 -4.50 12.70
CA HIS A 126 -16.79 -5.00 13.06
C HIS A 126 -15.74 -3.89 13.05
N ASP A 127 -14.95 -3.84 14.12
CA ASP A 127 -13.73 -3.04 14.17
C ASP A 127 -12.57 -3.78 13.47
N LEU A 128 -11.61 -3.00 12.97
CA LEU A 128 -10.44 -3.44 12.23
C LEU A 128 -9.20 -3.05 13.03
N THR A 129 -8.47 -4.01 13.59
CA THR A 129 -7.23 -3.71 14.34
C THR A 129 -6.02 -3.86 13.43
N ILE A 130 -5.54 -2.75 12.86
CA ILE A 130 -4.37 -2.70 11.97
C ILE A 130 -3.12 -3.14 12.73
N ILE A 131 -2.29 -3.94 12.08
CA ILE A 131 -1.01 -4.47 12.60
C ILE A 131 0.15 -4.37 11.59
N GLU A 132 -0.14 -4.04 10.32
CA GLU A 132 0.83 -3.95 9.24
C GLU A 132 0.36 -2.92 8.22
N VAL A 133 1.29 -2.16 7.66
CA VAL A 133 1.08 -1.16 6.61
C VAL A 133 2.16 -1.39 5.56
N ASP A 134 1.76 -1.67 4.32
CA ASP A 134 2.66 -1.84 3.17
C ASP A 134 3.85 -2.80 3.44
N GLY A 135 3.63 -3.89 4.20
CA GLY A 135 4.68 -4.86 4.54
C GLY A 135 5.51 -4.53 5.79
N VAL A 136 5.30 -3.36 6.40
CA VAL A 136 5.97 -2.95 7.64
C VAL A 136 5.05 -3.23 8.83
N ASN A 137 5.56 -3.93 9.85
CA ASN A 137 4.82 -4.17 11.10
C ASN A 137 4.63 -2.85 11.86
N HIS A 138 3.43 -2.62 12.39
CA HIS A 138 3.07 -1.42 13.13
C HIS A 138 2.53 -1.76 14.51
N GLU A 139 2.59 -0.80 15.43
CA GLU A 139 1.80 -0.84 16.66
C GLU A 139 0.31 -0.99 16.31
N THR A 140 -0.43 -1.68 17.19
CA THR A 140 -1.83 -1.98 16.91
C THR A 140 -2.69 -0.72 16.95
N LEU A 141 -3.44 -0.45 15.88
CA LEU A 141 -4.39 0.65 15.81
C LEU A 141 -5.77 0.11 15.43
N THR A 142 -6.75 0.26 16.32
CA THR A 142 -8.14 -0.15 16.06
C THR A 142 -8.92 0.99 15.43
N VAL A 143 -9.52 0.74 14.27
CA VAL A 143 -10.32 1.67 13.46
C VAL A 143 -11.61 0.98 13.03
N ASP A 144 -12.59 1.74 12.53
CA ASP A 144 -13.83 1.18 11.95
C ASP A 144 -13.92 1.34 10.43
N SER A 145 -13.03 2.14 9.83
CA SER A 145 -12.85 2.22 8.38
C SER A 145 -11.41 2.54 8.00
N ILE A 146 -11.02 2.10 6.80
CA ILE A 146 -9.68 2.30 6.23
C ILE A 146 -9.84 2.96 4.87
N ASP A 147 -9.32 4.17 4.71
CA ASP A 147 -9.07 4.71 3.37
C ASP A 147 -7.78 4.05 2.83
N ILE A 148 -7.92 3.31 1.73
CA ILE A 148 -6.83 2.58 1.07
C ILE A 148 -6.65 3.07 -0.36
N TYR A 149 -5.46 3.58 -0.66
CA TYR A 149 -5.10 4.09 -1.98
C TYR A 149 -4.49 3.01 -2.87
N VAL A 150 -4.37 3.32 -4.17
CA VAL A 150 -3.80 2.42 -5.18
C VAL A 150 -2.43 1.89 -4.77
N GLY A 151 -2.27 0.57 -4.74
CA GLY A 151 -1.01 -0.09 -4.39
C GLY A 151 -0.74 -0.22 -2.88
N GLN A 152 -1.55 0.38 -2.00
CA GLN A 152 -1.42 0.22 -0.55
C GLN A 152 -1.93 -1.13 -0.05
N ARG A 153 -1.43 -1.55 1.11
CA ARG A 153 -1.81 -2.77 1.83
C ARG A 153 -1.92 -2.51 3.32
N TYR A 154 -2.89 -3.17 3.96
CA TYR A 154 -3.02 -3.21 5.40
C TYR A 154 -3.29 -4.64 5.85
N SER A 155 -2.55 -5.14 6.85
CA SER A 155 -3.05 -6.28 7.62
C SER A 155 -3.84 -5.76 8.81
N PHE A 156 -5.06 -6.28 9.01
CA PHE A 156 -5.85 -6.01 10.21
C PHE A 156 -6.36 -7.31 10.83
N ILE A 157 -6.49 -7.30 12.15
CA ILE A 157 -7.18 -8.35 12.90
C ILE A 157 -8.65 -8.00 12.97
N LEU A 158 -9.50 -8.90 12.49
CA LEU A 158 -10.92 -8.93 12.76
C LEU A 158 -11.21 -10.01 13.79
N THR A 159 -11.95 -9.66 14.84
CA THR A 159 -12.49 -10.64 15.79
C THR A 159 -13.92 -10.95 15.39
N ALA A 160 -14.21 -12.21 15.09
CA ALA A 160 -15.55 -12.66 14.71
C ALA A 160 -16.45 -12.79 15.97
N ASN A 161 -16.74 -11.66 16.61
CA ASN A 161 -17.43 -11.57 17.90
C ASN A 161 -18.90 -11.16 17.79
N GLN A 162 -19.43 -11.01 16.57
CA GLN A 162 -20.82 -10.68 16.35
C GLN A 162 -21.70 -11.94 16.34
N ALA A 163 -23.02 -11.75 16.26
CA ALA A 163 -23.96 -12.86 16.11
C ALA A 163 -23.70 -13.63 14.81
N VAL A 164 -24.09 -14.91 14.77
CA VAL A 164 -24.01 -15.71 13.54
C VAL A 164 -25.02 -15.16 12.53
N ASP A 165 -24.52 -14.37 11.58
CA ASP A 165 -25.29 -13.76 10.49
C ASP A 165 -24.37 -13.42 9.30
N ASN A 166 -24.93 -12.71 8.32
CA ASN A 166 -24.24 -12.12 7.18
C ASN A 166 -24.07 -10.61 7.41
N TYR A 167 -22.87 -10.09 7.17
CA TYR A 167 -22.52 -8.68 7.33
C TYR A 167 -21.97 -8.13 6.01
N TRP A 168 -22.33 -6.90 5.64
CA TRP A 168 -21.74 -6.25 4.47
C TRP A 168 -20.26 -5.94 4.72
N ILE A 169 -19.43 -6.36 3.77
CA ILE A 169 -18.09 -5.79 3.55
C ILE A 169 -18.29 -4.67 2.53
N ARG A 170 -17.83 -3.46 2.84
CA ARG A 170 -18.05 -2.26 2.05
C ARG A 170 -16.72 -1.70 1.56
N ALA A 171 -16.65 -1.35 0.28
CA ALA A 171 -15.51 -0.67 -0.32
C ALA A 171 -16.02 0.48 -1.19
N ASN A 172 -16.34 1.63 -0.58
CA ASN A 172 -16.90 2.77 -1.29
C ASN A 172 -15.77 3.54 -1.99
N PRO A 173 -15.79 3.69 -3.33
CA PRO A 173 -14.72 4.39 -4.03
C PRO A 173 -14.72 5.89 -3.70
N LEU A 174 -13.52 6.46 -3.50
CA LEU A 174 -13.30 7.89 -3.20
C LEU A 174 -13.37 8.77 -4.47
N GLY A 175 -14.38 8.52 -5.32
CA GLY A 175 -14.52 9.11 -6.65
C GLY A 175 -14.37 8.08 -7.78
N SER A 176 -14.41 8.52 -9.04
CA SER A 176 -14.14 7.70 -10.24
C SER A 176 -15.06 6.51 -10.56
N ILE A 177 -15.99 6.08 -9.71
CA ILE A 177 -17.02 5.06 -9.99
C ILE A 177 -18.35 5.52 -9.35
N THR A 178 -19.48 4.89 -9.69
CA THR A 178 -20.73 5.06 -8.93
C THR A 178 -20.51 4.72 -7.45
N THR A 179 -20.70 5.71 -6.58
CA THR A 179 -20.53 5.58 -5.12
C THR A 179 -21.80 5.04 -4.44
N GLY A 180 -21.67 4.63 -3.19
CA GLY A 180 -22.75 4.03 -2.40
C GLY A 180 -22.88 2.53 -2.65
N PHE A 181 -24.00 1.95 -2.19
CA PHE A 181 -24.17 0.49 -2.08
C PHE A 181 -25.49 -0.02 -2.64
N ASP A 182 -26.23 0.83 -3.37
CA ASP A 182 -27.52 0.46 -3.95
C ASP A 182 -27.39 -0.77 -4.87
N GLY A 183 -28.24 -1.77 -4.67
CA GLY A 183 -28.18 -3.03 -5.43
C GLY A 183 -26.98 -3.94 -5.07
N GLY A 184 -26.23 -3.62 -4.02
CA GLY A 184 -25.06 -4.38 -3.59
C GLY A 184 -23.82 -4.12 -4.46
N ILE A 185 -23.75 -2.98 -5.16
CA ILE A 185 -22.48 -2.51 -5.74
C ILE A 185 -21.48 -2.21 -4.62
N ASN A 186 -20.18 -2.19 -4.93
CA ASN A 186 -19.13 -1.81 -3.97
C ASN A 186 -19.14 -2.65 -2.67
N SER A 187 -19.65 -3.88 -2.74
CA SER A 187 -19.97 -4.71 -1.58
C SER A 187 -19.53 -6.17 -1.75
N ALA A 188 -19.25 -6.82 -0.62
CA ALA A 188 -19.07 -8.27 -0.49
C ALA A 188 -19.72 -8.74 0.81
N ILE A 189 -19.69 -10.05 1.09
CA ILE A 189 -20.38 -10.66 2.23
C ILE A 189 -19.35 -11.25 3.20
N LEU A 190 -19.35 -10.78 4.45
CA LEU A 190 -18.75 -11.53 5.56
C LEU A 190 -19.81 -12.49 6.11
N ARG A 191 -19.58 -13.79 5.99
CA ARG A 191 -20.54 -14.83 6.41
C ARG A 191 -20.02 -15.60 7.61
N TYR A 192 -20.75 -15.58 8.70
CA TYR A 192 -20.47 -16.45 9.84
C TYR A 192 -20.86 -17.91 9.52
N SER A 193 -20.03 -18.86 9.95
CA SER A 193 -20.34 -20.28 9.84
C SER A 193 -21.65 -20.60 10.58
N GLY A 194 -22.60 -21.17 9.83
CA GLY A 194 -23.95 -21.45 10.32
C GLY A 194 -25.01 -20.41 9.92
N ALA A 195 -24.63 -19.26 9.34
CA ALA A 195 -25.57 -18.31 8.76
C ALA A 195 -26.15 -18.80 7.43
N ASP A 196 -27.37 -18.39 7.11
CA ASP A 196 -28.02 -18.71 5.84
C ASP A 196 -27.27 -18.09 4.66
N ALA A 197 -27.32 -18.74 3.49
CA ALA A 197 -26.69 -18.28 2.27
C ALA A 197 -27.51 -17.17 1.56
N VAL A 198 -27.71 -16.06 2.26
CA VAL A 198 -28.46 -14.87 1.80
C VAL A 198 -27.57 -13.63 1.84
N GLU A 199 -28.03 -12.55 1.19
CA GLU A 199 -27.38 -11.24 1.29
C GLU A 199 -27.58 -10.64 2.69
N PRO A 200 -26.58 -9.91 3.24
CA PRO A 200 -26.73 -9.16 4.48
C PRO A 200 -27.88 -8.16 4.44
N THR A 201 -28.53 -7.95 5.58
CA THR A 201 -29.52 -6.87 5.78
C THR A 201 -29.02 -5.79 6.75
N THR A 202 -27.73 -5.81 7.07
CA THR A 202 -27.10 -4.87 8.00
C THR A 202 -27.12 -3.45 7.44
N PRO A 203 -27.45 -2.44 8.28
CA PRO A 203 -27.46 -1.05 7.85
C PRO A 203 -26.03 -0.53 7.71
N GLU A 204 -25.83 0.37 6.75
CA GLU A 204 -24.62 1.18 6.71
C GLU A 204 -24.54 2.06 7.97
N THR A 205 -23.36 2.18 8.54
CA THR A 205 -23.10 3.05 9.69
C THR A 205 -22.01 4.06 9.34
N THR A 206 -22.15 5.29 9.84
CA THR A 206 -21.11 6.30 9.69
C THR A 206 -19.91 5.92 10.55
N SER A 207 -18.72 5.90 9.95
CA SER A 207 -17.47 5.74 10.69
C SER A 207 -17.31 6.83 11.75
N VAL A 208 -16.96 6.42 12.96
CA VAL A 208 -16.65 7.26 14.12
C VAL A 208 -15.18 7.20 14.51
N SER A 209 -14.43 6.22 13.98
CA SER A 209 -13.00 6.03 14.24
C SER A 209 -12.26 5.67 12.94
N PRO A 210 -12.29 6.54 11.91
CA PRO A 210 -11.62 6.28 10.65
C PRO A 210 -10.10 6.24 10.84
N LEU A 211 -9.41 5.46 10.00
CA LEU A 211 -7.97 5.46 9.94
C LEU A 211 -7.42 6.86 9.63
N SER A 212 -6.49 7.32 10.46
CA SER A 212 -5.61 8.46 10.20
C SER A 212 -4.18 7.94 10.03
N GLU A 213 -3.51 8.32 8.94
CA GLU A 213 -2.12 7.93 8.68
C GLU A 213 -1.16 8.44 9.78
N LEU A 214 -1.51 9.56 10.42
CA LEU A 214 -0.72 10.18 11.49
C LEU A 214 -0.62 9.32 12.76
N ASP A 215 -1.56 8.39 12.95
CA ASP A 215 -1.64 7.53 14.13
C ASP A 215 -0.93 6.18 13.93
N LEU A 216 -0.38 5.93 12.74
CA LEU A 216 0.36 4.71 12.42
C LEU A 216 1.83 4.85 12.84
N ILE A 217 2.26 3.97 13.74
CA ILE A 217 3.63 3.93 14.29
C ILE A 217 4.30 2.60 13.93
N PRO A 218 5.46 2.59 13.25
CA PRO A 218 6.20 1.37 12.98
C PRO A 218 6.60 0.68 14.29
N LEU A 219 6.49 -0.65 14.32
CA LEU A 219 6.82 -1.44 15.51
C LEU A 219 8.33 -1.44 15.81
N GLU A 220 9.15 -1.31 14.77
CA GLU A 220 10.61 -1.41 14.86
C GLU A 220 11.31 -0.20 14.23
N ASN A 221 12.32 0.32 14.93
CA ASN A 221 13.15 1.46 14.50
C ASN A 221 12.31 2.62 13.95
N PRO A 222 11.38 3.19 14.73
CA PRO A 222 10.34 4.07 14.21
C PRO A 222 10.84 5.46 13.78
N ALA A 223 12.02 5.90 14.24
CA ALA A 223 12.57 7.20 13.87
C ALA A 223 12.84 7.30 12.36
N ALA A 224 12.60 8.49 11.80
CA ALA A 224 13.00 8.80 10.43
C ALA A 224 14.52 9.02 10.35
N PRO A 225 15.18 8.72 9.21
CA PRO A 225 16.60 9.00 9.04
C PRO A 225 16.89 10.51 8.99
N GLY A 226 18.13 10.88 9.34
CA GLY A 226 18.59 12.27 9.42
C GLY A 226 18.21 12.99 10.73
N ASP A 227 18.55 14.28 10.80
CA ASP A 227 18.25 15.17 11.91
C ASP A 227 16.76 15.58 11.92
N PRO A 228 16.14 15.80 13.11
CA PRO A 228 14.71 16.06 13.25
C PRO A 228 14.30 17.52 12.91
N VAL A 229 14.74 18.00 11.76
CA VAL A 229 14.44 19.33 11.20
C VAL A 229 14.25 19.21 9.68
N ILE A 230 13.44 20.07 9.07
CA ILE A 230 13.26 20.10 7.61
C ILE A 230 14.62 20.29 6.92
N GLY A 231 14.91 19.48 5.91
CA GLY A 231 16.21 19.48 5.22
C GLY A 231 17.38 18.95 6.05
N GLY A 232 17.14 18.37 7.23
CA GLY A 232 18.15 17.74 8.09
C GLY A 232 18.63 16.38 7.57
N VAL A 233 18.96 16.28 6.29
CA VAL A 233 19.39 15.06 5.60
C VAL A 233 20.60 15.35 4.72
N ASP A 234 21.27 14.31 4.23
CA ASP A 234 22.43 14.44 3.34
C ASP A 234 22.04 14.97 1.95
N TYR A 235 20.85 14.61 1.47
CA TYR A 235 20.31 15.07 0.18
C TYR A 235 18.80 15.33 0.27
N ALA A 236 18.39 16.58 0.07
CA ALA A 236 16.99 16.98 0.03
C ALA A 236 16.58 17.39 -1.39
N LEU A 237 15.42 16.94 -1.85
CA LEU A 237 14.88 17.24 -3.17
C LEU A 237 13.38 17.56 -3.10
N ASN A 238 13.02 18.75 -3.59
CA ASN A 238 11.64 19.13 -3.79
C ASN A 238 11.21 18.84 -5.23
N LEU A 239 10.15 18.05 -5.40
CA LEU A 239 9.59 17.74 -6.71
C LEU A 239 8.44 18.71 -7.05
N ASN A 240 8.50 19.31 -8.23
CA ASN A 240 7.42 20.12 -8.78
C ASN A 240 6.52 19.23 -9.65
N LEU A 241 5.33 18.91 -9.14
CA LEU A 241 4.40 17.97 -9.77
C LEU A 241 3.31 18.74 -10.52
N VAL A 242 3.21 18.57 -11.84
CA VAL A 242 2.33 19.37 -12.69
C VAL A 242 1.57 18.49 -13.67
N PHE A 243 0.30 18.84 -13.92
CA PHE A 243 -0.47 18.32 -15.04
C PHE A 243 -0.62 19.40 -16.12
N ASP A 244 -0.17 19.11 -17.34
CA ASP A 244 -0.42 19.95 -18.51
C ASP A 244 -1.72 19.53 -19.19
N GLY A 245 -2.76 20.34 -19.01
CA GLY A 245 -4.08 20.10 -19.59
C GLY A 245 -4.15 20.26 -21.12
N ALA A 246 -3.16 20.89 -21.76
CA ALA A 246 -3.11 21.01 -23.21
C ALA A 246 -2.56 19.74 -23.87
N THR A 247 -1.53 19.12 -23.27
CA THR A 247 -0.93 17.88 -23.78
C THR A 247 -1.49 16.62 -23.12
N LEU A 248 -2.28 16.77 -22.04
CA LEU A 248 -2.76 15.67 -21.19
C LEU A 248 -1.59 14.82 -20.65
N LYS A 249 -0.52 15.49 -20.22
CA LYS A 249 0.68 14.84 -19.70
C LYS A 249 1.04 15.38 -18.33
N PHE A 250 1.57 14.50 -17.50
CA PHE A 250 2.16 14.89 -16.23
C PHE A 250 3.64 15.22 -16.41
N GLN A 251 4.14 16.06 -15.52
CA GLN A 251 5.53 16.48 -15.48
C GLN A 251 6.01 16.46 -14.04
N ILE A 252 7.23 15.98 -13.85
CA ILE A 252 7.99 16.17 -12.61
C ILE A 252 9.16 17.08 -12.94
N ASN A 253 9.27 18.21 -12.25
CA ASN A 253 10.27 19.25 -12.50
C ASN A 253 10.31 19.72 -13.96
N GLY A 254 9.15 19.81 -14.60
CA GLY A 254 8.99 20.30 -15.98
C GLY A 254 9.29 19.27 -17.07
N VAL A 255 9.51 18.00 -16.71
CA VAL A 255 9.80 16.92 -17.67
C VAL A 255 8.74 15.83 -17.55
N THR A 256 8.18 15.44 -18.69
CA THR A 256 7.30 14.26 -18.80
C THR A 256 8.14 13.02 -19.00
N PHE A 257 7.93 12.00 -18.17
CA PHE A 257 8.62 10.72 -18.34
C PHE A 257 8.17 10.04 -19.63
N VAL A 258 9.15 9.59 -20.41
CA VAL A 258 8.93 8.75 -21.59
C VAL A 258 9.85 7.55 -21.46
N PRO A 259 9.32 6.31 -21.43
CA PRO A 259 10.14 5.12 -21.32
C PRO A 259 11.27 5.13 -22.37
N PRO A 260 12.54 4.96 -21.97
CA PRO A 260 13.65 4.97 -22.90
C PRO A 260 13.65 3.67 -23.70
N THR A 261 14.10 3.72 -24.97
CA THR A 261 14.25 2.52 -25.81
C THR A 261 15.19 1.49 -25.19
N VAL A 262 16.22 1.97 -24.48
CA VAL A 262 17.16 1.13 -23.72
C VAL A 262 16.83 1.26 -22.23
N PRO A 263 16.52 0.16 -21.50
CA PRO A 263 16.23 0.23 -20.07
C PRO A 263 17.36 0.91 -19.28
N VAL A 264 17.01 1.72 -18.28
CA VAL A 264 17.99 2.49 -17.49
C VAL A 264 19.06 1.58 -16.87
N LEU A 265 18.67 0.41 -16.34
CA LEU A 265 19.61 -0.58 -15.83
C LEU A 265 20.63 -1.01 -16.89
N LEU A 266 20.18 -1.30 -18.12
CA LEU A 266 21.07 -1.68 -19.21
C LEU A 266 22.01 -0.54 -19.60
N GLN A 267 21.56 0.71 -19.59
CA GLN A 267 22.42 1.87 -19.84
C GLN A 267 23.57 1.92 -18.82
N ILE A 268 23.28 1.73 -17.53
CA ILE A 268 24.29 1.68 -16.46
C ILE A 268 25.25 0.49 -16.68
N LEU A 269 24.72 -0.71 -16.91
CA LEU A 269 25.52 -1.92 -17.14
C LEU A 269 26.37 -1.84 -18.41
N SER A 270 25.95 -1.06 -19.39
CA SER A 270 26.69 -0.79 -20.63
C SER A 270 27.73 0.33 -20.49
N GLY A 271 27.84 0.89 -19.29
CA GLY A 271 28.87 1.85 -18.94
C GLY A 271 28.42 3.31 -18.99
N ALA A 272 27.21 3.64 -18.54
CA ALA A 272 26.85 4.99 -18.11
C ALA A 272 27.23 5.21 -16.63
N GLN A 273 27.74 6.39 -16.26
CA GLN A 273 28.32 6.64 -14.92
C GLN A 273 27.64 7.78 -14.17
N THR A 274 26.92 8.65 -14.88
CA THR A 274 26.26 9.81 -14.30
C THR A 274 24.81 9.89 -14.76
N ALA A 275 23.98 10.66 -14.04
CA ALA A 275 22.61 10.91 -14.45
C ALA A 275 22.52 11.59 -15.84
N GLN A 276 23.53 12.38 -16.22
CA GLN A 276 23.61 13.06 -17.52
C GLN A 276 23.86 12.08 -18.68
N ASP A 277 24.42 10.91 -18.40
CA ASP A 277 24.63 9.85 -19.39
C ASP A 277 23.35 9.01 -19.61
N LEU A 278 22.35 9.16 -18.74
CA LEU A 278 21.15 8.32 -18.71
C LEU A 278 19.96 8.98 -19.42
N LEU A 279 19.18 8.14 -20.09
CA LEU A 279 17.91 8.47 -20.72
C LEU A 279 16.73 7.88 -19.93
N PRO A 280 15.56 8.55 -19.92
CA PRO A 280 15.26 9.80 -20.61
C PRO A 280 15.86 11.01 -19.89
N ALA A 281 16.49 11.91 -20.65
CA ALA A 281 17.16 13.09 -20.10
C ALA A 281 16.18 13.94 -19.28
N GLY A 282 16.61 14.37 -18.10
CA GLY A 282 15.79 15.20 -17.19
C GLY A 282 14.79 14.41 -16.32
N SER A 283 14.62 13.10 -16.50
CA SER A 283 13.82 12.27 -15.59
C SER A 283 14.65 11.32 -14.73
N VAL A 284 15.98 11.38 -14.81
CA VAL A 284 16.88 10.54 -14.01
C VAL A 284 17.65 11.41 -13.02
N TYR A 285 17.58 11.06 -11.74
CA TYR A 285 18.24 11.76 -10.64
C TYR A 285 19.23 10.80 -9.98
N SER A 286 20.51 11.17 -9.94
CA SER A 286 21.50 10.39 -9.19
C SER A 286 21.29 10.59 -7.69
N LEU A 287 21.24 9.51 -6.93
CA LEU A 287 21.29 9.56 -5.47
C LEU A 287 22.65 9.04 -4.96
N PRO A 288 23.25 9.72 -3.97
CA PRO A 288 24.49 9.23 -3.33
C PRO A 288 24.22 7.93 -2.56
N SER A 289 25.24 7.13 -2.30
CA SER A 289 25.15 5.94 -1.47
C SER A 289 25.22 6.25 0.02
N ALA A 290 24.71 5.35 0.85
CA ALA A 290 24.73 5.39 2.31
C ALA A 290 24.35 6.76 2.90
N SER A 291 23.31 7.36 2.34
CA SER A 291 22.90 8.74 2.62
C SER A 291 21.43 8.80 3.02
N SER A 292 21.11 9.73 3.92
CA SER A 292 19.73 10.08 4.23
C SER A 292 19.15 11.00 3.14
N ILE A 293 17.96 10.66 2.65
CA ILE A 293 17.27 11.37 1.57
C ILE A 293 15.96 11.95 2.12
N GLU A 294 15.62 13.18 1.72
CA GLU A 294 14.30 13.79 1.94
C GLU A 294 13.68 14.19 0.61
N LEU A 295 12.46 13.72 0.35
CA LEU A 295 11.68 14.12 -0.82
C LEU A 295 10.42 14.86 -0.36
N SER A 296 10.20 16.07 -0.87
CA SER A 296 8.93 16.78 -0.72
C SER A 296 8.10 16.69 -2.01
N LEU A 297 6.84 16.33 -1.82
CA LEU A 297 5.84 16.01 -2.85
C LEU A 297 4.63 16.96 -2.68
N PRO A 298 4.77 18.26 -2.98
CA PRO A 298 3.67 19.20 -2.91
C PRO A 298 2.54 18.80 -3.88
N ALA A 299 1.33 18.71 -3.35
CA ALA A 299 0.15 18.35 -4.10
C ALA A 299 -0.46 19.54 -4.86
N GLY A 300 -1.42 19.24 -5.73
CA GLY A 300 -2.17 20.25 -6.51
C GLY A 300 -2.26 19.94 -8.01
N ALA A 301 -1.51 18.95 -8.50
CA ALA A 301 -1.72 18.42 -9.84
C ALA A 301 -3.13 17.79 -9.96
N ALA A 302 -3.80 18.02 -11.10
CA ALA A 302 -5.14 17.50 -11.36
C ALA A 302 -5.19 15.95 -11.30
N GLY A 303 -6.36 15.39 -11.00
CA GLY A 303 -6.56 13.95 -10.88
C GLY A 303 -6.11 13.35 -9.53
N GLY A 304 -5.81 14.17 -8.52
CA GLY A 304 -5.46 13.67 -7.19
C GLY A 304 -6.66 13.19 -6.36
N PRO A 305 -6.43 12.67 -5.14
CA PRO A 305 -5.11 12.55 -4.50
C PRO A 305 -4.21 11.51 -5.17
N HIS A 306 -2.95 11.84 -5.44
CA HIS A 306 -2.02 10.96 -6.15
C HIS A 306 -1.28 10.05 -5.14
N PRO A 307 -1.44 8.71 -5.19
CA PRO A 307 -0.63 7.79 -4.41
C PRO A 307 0.75 7.63 -5.05
N PHE A 308 1.78 8.21 -4.43
CA PHE A 308 3.15 8.09 -4.89
C PHE A 308 3.83 6.85 -4.32
N HIS A 309 4.50 6.10 -5.20
CA HIS A 309 5.21 4.88 -4.89
C HIS A 309 6.69 5.00 -5.24
N LEU A 310 7.56 4.49 -4.36
CA LEU A 310 9.00 4.37 -4.58
C LEU A 310 9.39 2.89 -4.61
N HIS A 311 10.01 2.46 -5.70
CA HIS A 311 10.58 1.11 -5.81
C HIS A 311 11.84 0.98 -4.96
N GLY A 312 12.19 -0.25 -4.59
CA GLY A 312 13.45 -0.57 -3.91
C GLY A 312 13.54 -0.15 -2.44
N HIS A 313 12.55 0.59 -1.93
CA HIS A 313 12.57 1.20 -0.60
C HIS A 313 11.20 1.19 0.06
N ALA A 314 11.20 1.05 1.40
CA ALA A 314 10.18 1.66 2.24
C ALA A 314 10.72 3.00 2.76
N PHE A 315 9.84 3.95 3.04
CA PHE A 315 10.18 5.31 3.48
C PHE A 315 9.33 5.73 4.67
N SER A 316 9.89 6.63 5.49
CA SER A 316 9.23 7.26 6.63
C SER A 316 8.44 8.48 6.14
N VAL A 317 7.13 8.53 6.35
CA VAL A 317 6.29 9.67 5.95
C VAL A 317 6.34 10.73 7.05
N VAL A 318 7.35 11.60 6.99
CA VAL A 318 7.59 12.61 8.03
C VAL A 318 6.53 13.72 8.04
N ARG A 319 5.75 13.87 6.96
CA ARG A 319 4.54 14.71 6.90
C ARG A 319 3.52 14.06 5.97
N SER A 320 2.38 13.66 6.50
CA SER A 320 1.24 13.12 5.73
C SER A 320 0.33 14.22 5.18
N ALA A 321 -0.52 13.84 4.21
CA ALA A 321 -1.56 14.72 3.68
C ALA A 321 -2.54 15.15 4.78
N GLY A 322 -3.13 16.34 4.66
CA GLY A 322 -4.04 16.91 5.66
C GLY A 322 -3.36 17.39 6.95
N SER A 323 -2.02 17.39 7.00
CA SER A 323 -1.25 17.82 8.17
C SER A 323 -0.16 18.82 7.80
N ASP A 324 0.04 19.80 8.68
CA ASP A 324 1.18 20.73 8.65
C ASP A 324 2.29 20.36 9.63
N THR A 325 2.10 19.29 10.41
CA THR A 325 3.05 18.86 11.45
C THR A 325 4.00 17.82 10.90
N TYR A 326 5.29 18.02 11.17
CA TYR A 326 6.33 17.03 10.88
C TYR A 326 6.54 16.08 12.07
N ASN A 327 6.54 14.78 11.80
CA ASN A 327 6.89 13.73 12.75
C ASN A 327 8.21 13.07 12.32
N TYR A 328 9.28 13.32 13.08
CA TYR A 328 10.59 12.68 12.88
C TYR A 328 10.86 11.55 13.88
N VAL A 329 10.02 11.42 14.91
CA VAL A 329 10.24 10.51 16.04
C VAL A 329 9.73 9.12 15.73
N ASN A 330 8.52 9.04 15.18
CA ASN A 330 7.85 7.77 14.90
C ASN A 330 6.82 7.86 13.75
N PRO A 331 7.15 8.49 12.61
CA PRO A 331 6.25 8.51 11.46
C PRO A 331 5.98 7.11 10.92
N VAL A 332 4.81 6.92 10.30
CA VAL A 332 4.50 5.70 9.53
C VAL A 332 5.62 5.41 8.52
N ARG A 333 5.95 4.13 8.36
CA ARG A 333 6.91 3.67 7.36
C ARG A 333 6.21 2.76 6.38
N ARG A 334 6.27 3.10 5.09
CA ARG A 334 5.49 2.48 4.02
C ARG A 334 6.13 2.69 2.65
N ASP A 335 5.54 2.17 1.57
CA ASP A 335 6.10 2.34 0.21
C ASP A 335 5.16 3.03 -0.78
N VAL A 336 3.89 3.27 -0.40
CA VAL A 336 2.94 4.09 -1.19
C VAL A 336 2.25 5.11 -0.29
N VAL A 337 2.34 6.40 -0.62
CA VAL A 337 1.72 7.49 0.17
C VAL A 337 0.83 8.38 -0.69
N SER A 338 -0.38 8.70 -0.22
CA SER A 338 -1.20 9.73 -0.84
C SER A 338 -0.58 11.10 -0.60
N ILE A 339 -0.31 11.85 -1.67
CA ILE A 339 0.23 13.21 -1.52
C ILE A 339 -0.85 14.24 -1.13
N GLY A 340 -2.13 13.83 -1.14
CA GLY A 340 -3.24 14.69 -0.72
C GLY A 340 -3.75 15.64 -1.79
N ASN A 341 -4.29 16.77 -1.34
CA ASN A 341 -4.94 17.80 -2.14
C ASN A 341 -4.10 19.09 -2.20
N ALA A 342 -4.49 20.03 -3.07
CA ALA A 342 -3.80 21.32 -3.16
C ALA A 342 -3.66 21.99 -1.78
N GLY A 343 -2.41 22.31 -1.41
CA GLY A 343 -2.05 22.82 -0.08
C GLY A 343 -1.21 21.85 0.75
N ASP A 344 -1.35 20.54 0.50
CA ASP A 344 -0.53 19.52 1.14
C ASP A 344 0.90 19.53 0.59
N ASN A 345 1.86 19.21 1.47
CA ASN A 345 3.27 19.04 1.13
C ASN A 345 3.82 17.79 1.80
N VAL A 346 3.32 16.64 1.35
CA VAL A 346 3.77 15.34 1.85
C VAL A 346 5.27 15.23 1.71
N THR A 347 5.92 14.78 2.77
CA THR A 347 7.39 14.69 2.81
C THR A 347 7.77 13.31 3.31
N ILE A 348 8.68 12.64 2.60
CA ILE A 348 9.15 11.30 2.93
C ILE A 348 10.67 11.28 3.12
N ARG A 349 11.16 10.36 3.94
CA ARG A 349 12.60 10.11 4.13
C ARG A 349 12.96 8.63 4.06
N PHE A 350 14.12 8.34 3.48
CA PHE A 350 14.67 6.99 3.38
C PHE A 350 16.21 7.04 3.34
N GLU A 351 16.85 5.88 3.40
CA GLU A 351 18.30 5.74 3.28
C GLU A 351 18.66 5.07 1.96
N THR A 352 19.73 5.51 1.31
CA THR A 352 20.25 4.86 0.11
C THR A 352 21.19 3.71 0.46
N ASN A 353 20.64 2.51 0.55
CA ASN A 353 21.37 1.28 0.88
C ASN A 353 21.13 0.15 -0.14
N ASN A 354 20.63 0.50 -1.33
CA ASN A 354 20.21 -0.44 -2.35
C ASN A 354 20.61 0.07 -3.76
N PRO A 355 21.83 -0.19 -4.23
CA PRO A 355 22.30 0.31 -5.53
C PRO A 355 21.42 -0.17 -6.69
N GLY A 356 20.81 0.75 -7.43
CA GLY A 356 19.94 0.42 -8.56
C GLY A 356 19.19 1.61 -9.16
N PRO A 357 18.62 1.46 -10.37
CA PRO A 357 17.68 2.42 -10.93
C PRO A 357 16.26 2.12 -10.41
N TRP A 358 15.79 2.93 -9.47
CA TRP A 358 14.49 2.79 -8.81
C TRP A 358 13.48 3.78 -9.32
N PHE A 359 12.26 3.32 -9.59
CA PHE A 359 11.20 4.16 -10.09
C PHE A 359 10.49 4.88 -8.94
N LEU A 360 10.25 6.19 -9.08
CA LEU A 360 9.31 6.95 -8.27
C LEU A 360 8.18 7.42 -9.18
N HIS A 361 6.94 7.03 -8.90
CA HIS A 361 5.82 7.38 -9.75
C HIS A 361 4.50 7.47 -9.00
N CYS A 362 3.53 8.17 -9.60
CA CYS A 362 2.13 8.00 -9.21
C CYS A 362 1.67 6.58 -9.55
N HIS A 363 1.03 5.90 -8.62
CA HIS A 363 0.57 4.52 -8.77
C HIS A 363 -0.82 4.43 -9.42
N ILE A 364 -1.47 5.56 -9.72
CA ILE A 364 -2.58 5.58 -10.68
C ILE A 364 -1.98 5.31 -12.07
N ASP A 365 -2.28 4.16 -12.65
CA ASP A 365 -1.56 3.62 -13.82
C ASP A 365 -1.78 4.48 -15.06
N TRP A 366 -2.96 5.10 -15.18
CA TRP A 366 -3.26 6.09 -16.22
C TRP A 366 -2.38 7.34 -16.12
N HIS A 367 -2.01 7.76 -14.90
CA HIS A 367 -1.13 8.90 -14.66
C HIS A 367 0.32 8.54 -14.94
N LEU A 368 0.76 7.33 -14.57
CA LEU A 368 2.06 6.79 -14.94
C LEU A 368 2.23 6.74 -16.47
N GLU A 369 1.27 6.20 -17.22
CA GLU A 369 1.28 6.18 -18.70
C GLU A 369 1.29 7.61 -19.28
N ALA A 370 0.68 8.58 -18.59
CA ALA A 370 0.73 9.99 -18.92
C ALA A 370 2.03 10.70 -18.47
N GLY A 371 3.00 9.97 -17.91
CA GLY A 371 4.37 10.43 -17.65
C GLY A 371 4.65 10.91 -16.22
N PHE A 372 3.79 10.57 -15.25
CA PHE A 372 3.91 11.00 -13.85
C PHE A 372 4.98 10.20 -13.07
N ALA A 373 6.22 10.22 -13.55
CA ALA A 373 7.30 9.41 -13.00
C ALA A 373 8.69 10.03 -13.15
N VAL A 374 9.64 9.54 -12.36
CA VAL A 374 11.09 9.76 -12.47
C VAL A 374 11.85 8.51 -12.03
N VAL A 375 13.13 8.43 -12.35
CA VAL A 375 14.02 7.36 -11.92
C VAL A 375 15.09 7.92 -10.99
N PHE A 376 15.24 7.31 -9.82
CA PHE A 376 16.41 7.49 -8.97
C PHE A 376 17.48 6.47 -9.33
N ALA A 377 18.58 6.94 -9.89
CA ALA A 377 19.76 6.13 -10.14
C ALA A 377 20.63 6.16 -8.87
N GLU A 378 20.32 5.27 -7.95
CA GLU A 378 20.98 5.17 -6.66
C GLU A 378 22.31 4.45 -6.79
N ASP A 379 23.37 5.09 -6.30
CA ASP A 379 24.72 4.51 -6.21
C ASP A 379 25.20 3.87 -7.53
N ILE A 380 25.11 4.64 -8.62
CA ILE A 380 25.49 4.22 -9.99
C ILE A 380 26.81 3.44 -10.04
N PRO A 381 27.90 3.87 -9.34
CA PRO A 381 29.18 3.14 -9.38
C PRO A 381 29.07 1.67 -8.95
N ASP A 382 28.21 1.34 -7.98
CA ASP A 382 28.12 0.00 -7.41
C ASP A 382 26.99 -0.85 -8.02
N VAL A 383 26.07 -0.25 -8.80
CA VAL A 383 24.93 -0.94 -9.45
C VAL A 383 25.35 -2.22 -10.16
N SER A 384 26.39 -2.19 -10.99
CA SER A 384 26.80 -3.37 -11.77
C SER A 384 27.33 -4.50 -10.90
N SER A 385 27.93 -4.19 -9.75
CA SER A 385 28.46 -5.19 -8.83
C SER A 385 27.38 -5.76 -7.92
N ALA A 386 26.42 -4.93 -7.51
CA ALA A 386 25.29 -5.30 -6.67
C ALA A 386 24.23 -6.12 -7.44
N ASN A 387 24.13 -5.92 -8.76
CA ASN A 387 23.08 -6.52 -9.60
C ASN A 387 23.67 -7.36 -10.75
N PRO A 388 24.30 -8.52 -10.46
CA PRO A 388 24.73 -9.44 -11.52
C PRO A 388 23.51 -9.96 -12.28
N VAL A 389 23.47 -9.72 -13.59
CA VAL A 389 22.33 -10.12 -14.44
C VAL A 389 22.51 -11.52 -15.02
N PRO A 390 21.45 -12.35 -15.07
CA PRO A 390 21.51 -13.67 -15.70
C PRO A 390 21.55 -13.56 -17.23
N GLY A 391 21.98 -14.62 -17.91
CA GLY A 391 22.09 -14.61 -19.38
C GLY A 391 20.74 -14.38 -20.08
N GLU A 392 19.65 -14.83 -19.47
CA GLU A 392 18.28 -14.61 -19.93
C GLU A 392 17.90 -13.13 -19.95
N TYR A 393 18.38 -12.35 -18.98
CA TYR A 393 18.17 -10.90 -18.96
C TYR A 393 18.87 -10.25 -20.16
N SER A 394 20.11 -10.65 -20.45
CA SER A 394 20.85 -10.13 -21.61
C SER A 394 20.15 -10.39 -22.94
N ILE A 395 19.41 -11.50 -23.07
CA ILE A 395 18.62 -11.83 -24.27
C ILE A 395 17.45 -10.86 -24.45
N LEU A 396 16.79 -10.43 -23.36
CA LEU A 396 15.67 -9.48 -23.43
C LEU A 396 16.12 -8.08 -23.87
N THR A 397 17.41 -7.78 -23.68
CA THR A 397 18.00 -6.46 -23.90
C THR A 397 18.94 -6.38 -25.10
N ALA A 398 19.11 -7.47 -25.83
CA ALA A 398 19.87 -7.55 -27.09
C ALA A 398 18.98 -7.15 -28.27
#